data_AF-A0A928VK28-F1
#
_entry.id   AF-A0A928VK28-F1
#
_cell.length_a   1.000
_cell.length_b   1.000
_cell.length_c   1.000
_cell.angle_alpha   90.00
_cell.angle_beta   90.00
_cell.angle_gamma   90.00
#
_symmetry.space_group_name_H-M   'P 1'
#
loop_
_entity.id
_entity.type
_entity.pdbx_description
1 polymer ?
#
loop_
_entity_poly.entity_id
_entity_poly.type
_entity_poly.pdbx_seq_one_letter_code
_entity_poly.pdbx_strand_id
1 'polypeptide(L)'
;MSNTSKTDWTRIDAMSDDDIGTSDIPPLTDDFFEKAQLRMPEASAGTVSVSVDFETLAWFQSKGDAAEQHMAAALKIYAEAQRNVIGERRSA
;
A
#
# COMPACT_ATOMS: atom_id res chain seq x y z
N MET A 1 -2.07 24.73 11.24
CA MET A 1 -1.88 25.57 10.03
C MET A 1 -3.13 25.43 9.18
N SER A 2 -3.93 26.49 8.98
CA SER A 2 -5.10 26.46 8.09
C SER A 2 -4.68 26.99 6.72
N ASN A 3 -4.20 26.10 5.86
CA ASN A 3 -3.94 26.44 4.46
C ASN A 3 -5.26 26.31 3.68
N THR A 4 -6.13 27.29 3.85
CA THR A 4 -7.41 27.31 3.13
C THR A 4 -7.13 27.75 1.70
N SER A 5 -7.39 26.85 0.75
CA SER A 5 -7.24 27.13 -0.66
C SER A 5 -8.02 28.39 -1.05
N LYS A 6 -7.41 29.26 -1.85
CA LYS A 6 -8.06 30.44 -2.45
C LYS A 6 -8.84 30.10 -3.72
N THR A 7 -8.97 28.82 -4.06
CA THR A 7 -9.75 28.36 -5.20
C THR A 7 -11.22 28.71 -5.01
N ASP A 8 -11.82 29.31 -6.03
CA ASP A 8 -13.26 29.48 -6.13
C ASP A 8 -13.90 28.13 -6.49
N TRP A 9 -14.28 27.39 -5.45
CA TRP A 9 -14.87 26.06 -5.59
C TRP A 9 -16.28 26.09 -6.17
N THR A 10 -17.06 27.14 -5.89
CA THR A 10 -18.41 27.31 -6.44
C THR A 10 -18.37 27.40 -7.96
N ARG A 11 -17.37 28.11 -8.50
CA ARG A 11 -17.16 28.19 -9.96
C ARG A 11 -16.76 26.84 -10.58
N ILE A 12 -15.93 26.06 -9.90
CA ILE A 12 -15.50 24.73 -10.39
C ILE A 12 -16.67 23.75 -10.36
N ASP A 13 -17.48 23.76 -9.30
CA ASP A 13 -18.64 22.88 -9.12
C ASP A 13 -19.75 23.13 -10.15
N ALA A 14 -19.88 24.38 -10.61
CA ALA A 14 -20.85 24.77 -11.64
C ALA A 14 -20.35 24.61 -13.09
N MET A 15 -19.09 24.22 -13.30
CA MET A 15 -18.47 24.10 -14.62
C MET A 15 -18.94 22.81 -15.32
N SER A 16 -19.26 22.89 -16.61
CA SER A 16 -19.57 21.71 -17.42
C SER A 16 -18.32 21.09 -18.03
N ASP A 17 -18.38 19.82 -18.43
CA ASP A 17 -17.25 19.14 -19.06
C ASP A 17 -16.76 19.84 -20.34
N ASP A 18 -17.67 20.43 -21.12
CA ASP A 18 -17.34 21.16 -22.36
C ASP A 18 -16.57 22.46 -22.09
N ASP A 19 -16.69 23.04 -20.88
CA ASP A 19 -15.93 24.21 -20.45
C ASP A 19 -14.48 23.86 -20.08
N ILE A 20 -14.16 22.56 -19.93
CA ILE A 20 -12.82 22.08 -19.61
C ILE A 20 -11.99 22.03 -20.90
N GLY A 21 -11.06 22.97 -21.02
CA GLY A 21 -10.11 22.97 -22.14
C GLY A 21 -9.12 21.82 -22.05
N THR A 22 -9.21 20.85 -22.98
CA THR A 22 -8.29 19.71 -23.11
C THR A 22 -7.42 19.79 -24.37
N SER A 23 -7.33 20.96 -25.02
CA SER A 23 -6.65 21.13 -26.31
C SER A 23 -5.15 20.81 -26.28
N ASP A 24 -4.54 20.87 -25.10
CA ASP A 24 -3.13 20.56 -24.83
C ASP A 24 -2.87 19.06 -24.58
N ILE A 25 -3.91 18.27 -24.35
CA ILE A 25 -3.81 16.84 -24.05
C ILE A 25 -4.28 16.05 -25.28
N PRO A 26 -3.36 15.49 -26.09
CA PRO A 26 -3.74 14.70 -27.25
C PRO A 26 -4.45 13.40 -26.81
N PRO A 27 -5.40 12.87 -27.61
CA PRO A 27 -6.01 11.57 -27.35
C PRO A 27 -4.96 10.46 -27.30
N LEU A 28 -5.11 9.53 -26.35
CA LEU A 28 -4.26 8.35 -26.27
C LEU A 28 -4.64 7.37 -27.38
N THR A 29 -3.68 7.03 -28.24
CA THR A 29 -3.87 6.13 -29.39
C THR A 29 -3.61 4.67 -29.02
N ASP A 30 -4.03 3.75 -29.88
CA ASP A 30 -3.74 2.32 -29.72
C ASP A 30 -2.21 2.06 -29.62
N ASP A 31 -1.40 2.72 -30.45
CA ASP A 31 0.08 2.68 -30.39
C ASP A 31 0.66 3.05 -29.02
N PHE A 32 0.00 3.95 -28.28
CA PHE A 32 0.41 4.30 -26.91
C PHE A 32 0.15 3.13 -25.97
N PHE A 33 -1.03 2.53 -26.05
CA PHE A 33 -1.41 1.39 -25.21
C PHE A 33 -0.63 0.12 -25.54
N GLU A 34 -0.25 -0.10 -26.80
CA GLU A 34 0.60 -1.23 -27.21
C GLU A 34 1.96 -1.25 -26.50
N LYS A 35 2.50 -0.07 -26.17
CA LYS A 35 3.80 0.09 -25.50
C LYS A 35 3.67 0.34 -24.00
N ALA A 36 2.46 0.54 -23.50
CA ALA A 36 2.22 0.86 -22.10
C ALA A 36 2.54 -0.35 -21.22
N GLN A 37 3.30 -0.13 -20.15
CA GLN A 37 3.56 -1.15 -19.13
C GLN A 37 2.75 -0.86 -17.88
N LEU A 38 1.85 -1.78 -17.52
CA LEU A 38 1.15 -1.72 -16.26
C LEU A 38 2.11 -2.01 -15.11
N ARG A 39 2.32 -1.03 -14.24
CA ARG A 39 3.07 -1.21 -12.99
C ARG A 39 2.08 -1.38 -11.86
N MET A 40 1.78 -2.63 -11.54
CA MET A 40 1.08 -2.95 -10.31
C MET A 40 2.04 -2.76 -9.13
N PRO A 41 1.58 -2.21 -7.98
CA PRO A 41 2.36 -2.31 -6.76
C PRO A 41 2.66 -3.79 -6.51
N GLU A 42 3.88 -4.10 -6.11
CA GLU A 42 4.21 -5.47 -5.75
C GLU A 42 3.22 -5.93 -4.66
N ALA A 43 2.60 -7.09 -4.89
CA ALA A 43 1.76 -7.74 -3.90
C ALA A 43 2.65 -8.05 -2.68
N SER A 44 2.70 -7.10 -1.77
CA SER A 44 3.69 -7.05 -0.69
C SER A 44 3.28 -7.88 0.51
N ALA A 45 2.06 -8.42 0.49
CA ALA A 45 1.54 -9.30 1.53
C ALA A 45 0.63 -10.37 0.93
N GLY A 46 0.91 -11.64 1.24
CA GLY A 46 -0.04 -12.73 1.07
C GLY A 46 -0.84 -12.90 2.36
N THR A 47 -2.16 -13.06 2.24
CA THR A 47 -3.01 -13.40 3.39
C THR A 47 -2.94 -14.91 3.65
N VAL A 48 -2.63 -15.29 4.90
CA VAL A 48 -2.56 -16.68 5.36
C VAL A 48 -3.25 -16.77 6.71
N SER A 49 -4.02 -17.85 6.93
CA SER A 49 -4.62 -18.16 8.23
C SER A 49 -3.64 -18.99 9.07
N VAL A 50 -3.29 -18.51 10.26
CA VAL A 50 -2.40 -19.19 11.21
C VAL A 50 -3.14 -19.36 12.54
N SER A 51 -3.07 -20.56 13.10
CA SER A 51 -3.56 -20.80 14.46
C SER A 51 -2.52 -20.36 15.49
N VAL A 52 -2.95 -19.54 16.45
CA VAL A 52 -2.15 -19.06 17.59
C VAL A 52 -2.88 -19.44 18.88
N ASP A 53 -2.14 -19.64 19.96
CA ASP A 53 -2.73 -19.88 21.27
C ASP A 53 -3.50 -18.64 21.77
N PHE A 54 -4.43 -18.88 22.70
CA PHE A 54 -5.35 -17.85 23.16
C PHE A 54 -4.66 -16.71 23.91
N GLU A 55 -3.61 -17.00 24.68
CA GLU A 55 -2.90 -16.01 25.48
C GLU A 55 -2.10 -15.05 24.58
N THR A 56 -1.39 -15.60 23.60
CA THR A 56 -0.66 -14.84 22.60
C THR A 56 -1.60 -13.96 21.78
N LEU A 57 -2.74 -14.50 21.35
CA LEU A 57 -3.73 -13.73 20.60
C LEU A 57 -4.31 -12.58 21.44
N ALA A 58 -4.68 -12.85 22.69
CA ALA A 58 -5.22 -11.83 23.60
C ALA A 58 -4.19 -10.71 23.85
N TRP A 59 -2.91 -11.03 23.98
CA TRP A 59 -1.85 -10.04 24.16
C TRP A 59 -1.67 -9.13 22.94
N PHE A 60 -1.77 -9.66 21.72
CA PHE A 60 -1.72 -8.83 20.51
C PHE A 60 -2.98 -7.96 20.39
N GLN A 61 -4.16 -8.52 20.63
CA GLN A 61 -5.42 -7.77 20.61
C GLN A 61 -5.45 -6.64 21.65
N SER A 62 -4.78 -6.80 22.79
CA SER A 62 -4.66 -5.75 23.79
C SER A 62 -3.87 -4.52 23.31
N LYS A 63 -3.21 -4.58 22.15
CA LYS A 63 -2.51 -3.44 21.53
C LYS A 63 -3.43 -2.52 20.72
N GLY A 64 -4.72 -2.85 20.60
CA GLY A 64 -5.71 -2.05 19.89
C GLY A 64 -5.57 -2.15 18.37
N ASP A 65 -5.87 -1.06 17.67
CA ASP A 65 -5.97 -1.03 16.20
C ASP A 65 -4.67 -1.41 15.45
N ALA A 66 -3.52 -1.39 16.15
CA ALA A 66 -2.22 -1.78 15.62
C ALA A 66 -1.85 -3.26 15.85
N ALA A 67 -2.76 -4.07 16.41
CA ALA A 67 -2.49 -5.47 16.76
C ALA A 67 -1.95 -6.31 15.58
N GLU A 68 -2.58 -6.19 14.42
CA GLU A 68 -2.18 -6.92 13.21
C GLU A 68 -0.79 -6.48 12.70
N GLN A 69 -0.51 -5.18 12.73
CA GLN A 69 0.79 -4.63 12.33
C GLN A 69 1.91 -5.10 13.25
N HIS A 70 1.64 -5.14 14.57
CA HIS A 70 2.59 -5.66 15.55
C HIS A 70 2.85 -7.16 15.35
N MET A 71 1.80 -7.94 15.03
CA MET A 71 1.94 -9.36 14.74
C MET A 71 2.77 -9.59 13.47
N ALA A 72 2.51 -8.83 12.40
CA ALA A 72 3.28 -8.90 11.16
C ALA A 72 4.77 -8.55 11.39
N ALA A 73 5.06 -7.51 12.17
CA ALA A 73 6.42 -7.12 12.52
C ALA A 73 7.16 -8.22 13.31
N ALA A 74 6.49 -8.84 14.29
CA ALA A 74 7.06 -9.94 15.07
C ALA A 74 7.40 -11.15 14.20
N LEU A 75 6.49 -11.54 13.29
CA LEU A 75 6.73 -12.63 12.34
C LEU A 75 7.92 -12.34 11.42
N LYS A 76 8.06 -11.09 10.95
CA LYS A 76 9.19 -10.66 10.13
C LYS A 76 10.52 -10.78 10.88
N ILE A 77 10.59 -10.25 12.11
CA ILE A 77 11.80 -10.32 12.93
C ILE A 77 12.22 -11.77 13.16
N TYR A 78 11.27 -12.65 13.47
CA TYR A 78 11.55 -14.08 13.64
C TYR A 78 12.09 -14.73 12.36
N ALA A 79 11.47 -14.46 11.22
CA ALA A 79 11.90 -15.00 9.93
C ALA A 79 13.32 -14.53 9.55
N GLU A 80 13.65 -13.26 9.82
CA GLU A 80 14.98 -12.69 9.58
C GLU A 80 16.04 -13.31 10.48
N ALA A 81 15.76 -13.43 11.78
CA ALA A 81 16.66 -14.07 12.74
C ALA A 81 16.99 -15.51 12.32
N GLN A 82 15.98 -16.28 11.91
CA GLN A 82 16.18 -17.67 11.49
C GLN A 82 16.94 -17.79 10.17
N ARG A 83 16.77 -16.83 9.25
CA ARG A 83 17.52 -16.80 7.98
C ARG A 83 19.02 -16.60 8.22
N ASN A 84 19.38 -15.73 9.17
CA ASN A 84 20.78 -15.46 9.52
C ASN A 84 21.46 -16.68 10.14
N VAL A 85 20.78 -17.38 11.06
CA VAL A 85 21.28 -18.62 11.68
C VAL A 85 21.52 -19.73 10.64
N ILE A 86 20.65 -19.84 9.64
CA ILE A 86 20.80 -20.84 8.56
C ILE A 86 21.94 -20.46 7.60
N GLY A 87 22.19 -19.17 7.37
CA GLY A 87 23.32 -18.68 6.58
C GLY A 87 24.68 -18.96 7.24
N GLU A 88 24.77 -18.80 8.56
CA GLU A 88 25.98 -19.08 9.35
C GLU A 88 26.30 -20.59 9.39
N ARG A 89 25.28 -21.45 9.53
CA ARG A 89 25.46 -22.91 9.52
C ARG A 89 25.84 -23.51 8.16
N ARG A 90 25.58 -22.82 7.05
CA ARG A 90 25.95 -23.26 5.70
C ARG A 90 27.37 -22.83 5.29
N SER A 91 28.03 -22.01 6.11
CA SER A 91 29.34 -21.42 5.85
C SER A 91 30.48 -22.06 6.67
N ALA A 92 30.18 -23.14 7.39
CA ALA A 92 31.12 -23.95 8.20
C ALA A 92 31.12 -25.39 7.68
#